data_AF-A0A7S1WQ02-F1
#
_entry.id   AF-A0A7S1WQ02-F1
#
_cell.length_a   1.000
_cell.length_b   1.000
_cell.length_c   1.000
_cell.angle_alpha   90.00
_cell.angle_beta   90.00
_cell.angle_gamma   90.00
#
_symmetry.space_group_name_H-M   'P 1'
#
loop_
_entity.id
_entity.type
_entity.pdbx_description
1 polymer ?
#
loop_
_entity_poly.entity_id
_entity_poly.type
_entity_poly.pdbx_seq_one_letter_code
_entity_poly.pdbx_strand_id
1 'polypeptide(L)'
;AGCCVLSPGMPAWSATAVASSLMVMVYSTAPISGGHLNPAVTFTLGVVQGVPWRTVFKYWAVQTAGGVAAGCCCRALFSPRYAAVAPAAPFTWGYAVLAEVLYTCMLCFVVANCTASKRNNPKGDGNQFFALANGFVVIAGGYAVGNVSGACFNPALVVGLVSTGSSSRWVFAWVGAELFGALLAAIAYRILRWEEYSLREADLEDFTQKLRLRCASEFLGTFMLVLTVGLNVTIASPAVAFSAGACLTSMVYSLGDVSGGHFNPTVTLAVVMSGRDKCTPSDGAAYAVAQLLGGAAAGLLYASFHAVGPNSLVTYALGPGEGYGPAAAGVAEFFFAFVLAYVVLSCATVSVPGASPTKQNFYFALAIGSSIAAGGFAVGAISGGELNPAVSLGIATANLKHHGSTPPPHFLSCVTFSMWELAGGLLASVAFRLTHPDEYKKAALPLPHK
;
A
#
# COMPACT_ATOMS: atom_id res chain seq x y z
N ALA A 1 -14.16 -1.99 -14.50
CA ALA A 1 -12.96 -1.44 -15.18
C ALA A 1 -13.30 -0.88 -16.55
N GLY A 2 -13.67 -1.72 -17.55
CA GLY A 2 -13.95 -1.25 -18.92
C GLY A 2 -14.93 -0.07 -19.00
N CYS A 3 -16.08 -0.14 -18.31
CA CYS A 3 -17.05 0.96 -18.30
C CYS A 3 -16.49 2.26 -17.69
N CYS A 4 -15.60 2.18 -16.69
CA CYS A 4 -14.97 3.37 -16.09
C CYS A 4 -14.00 4.04 -17.06
N VAL A 5 -13.21 3.24 -17.78
CA VAL A 5 -12.26 3.72 -18.79
C VAL A 5 -12.97 4.30 -20.02
N LEU A 6 -14.11 3.71 -20.40
CA LEU A 6 -14.86 4.12 -21.59
C LEU A 6 -15.89 5.22 -21.34
N SER A 7 -16.28 5.46 -20.09
CA SER A 7 -17.21 6.53 -19.76
C SER A 7 -16.54 7.89 -19.96
N PRO A 8 -17.16 8.83 -20.71
CA PRO A 8 -16.57 10.14 -20.97
C PRO A 8 -16.51 11.07 -19.75
N GLY A 9 -17.03 10.64 -18.58
CA GLY A 9 -17.49 11.54 -17.54
C GLY A 9 -16.57 11.86 -16.36
N MET A 10 -15.52 11.09 -16.04
CA MET A 10 -14.60 11.40 -14.91
C MET A 10 -13.49 10.33 -14.78
N PRO A 11 -12.38 10.40 -15.54
CA PRO A 11 -11.30 9.42 -15.42
C PRO A 11 -10.68 9.40 -14.02
N ALA A 12 -10.72 10.53 -13.31
CA ALA A 12 -10.19 10.71 -11.96
C ALA A 12 -10.77 9.75 -10.92
N TRP A 13 -11.94 9.14 -11.12
CA TRP A 13 -12.55 8.20 -10.17
C TRP A 13 -12.49 6.74 -10.63
N SER A 14 -11.83 6.44 -11.75
CA SER A 14 -11.86 5.11 -12.37
C SER A 14 -11.28 4.02 -11.45
N ALA A 15 -10.08 4.23 -10.91
CA ALA A 15 -9.45 3.27 -10.00
C ALA A 15 -10.30 3.06 -8.73
N THR A 16 -10.83 4.14 -8.17
CA THR A 16 -11.72 4.09 -7.00
C THR A 16 -13.00 3.31 -7.28
N ALA A 17 -13.66 3.54 -8.42
CA ALA A 17 -14.88 2.81 -8.79
C ALA A 17 -14.62 1.30 -8.97
N VAL A 18 -13.49 0.93 -9.57
CA VAL A 18 -13.08 -0.47 -9.71
C VAL A 18 -12.78 -1.10 -8.34
N ALA A 19 -12.05 -0.39 -7.49
CA ALA A 19 -11.73 -0.82 -6.13
C ALA A 19 -13.00 -1.02 -5.27
N SER A 20 -13.94 -0.08 -5.31
CA SER A 20 -15.21 -0.18 -4.59
C SER A 20 -16.03 -1.38 -5.07
N SER A 21 -16.07 -1.62 -6.39
CA SER A 21 -16.75 -2.78 -6.95
C SER A 21 -16.11 -4.09 -6.47
N LEU A 22 -14.78 -4.19 -6.48
CA LEU A 22 -14.06 -5.34 -5.94
C LEU A 22 -14.37 -5.53 -4.46
N MET A 23 -14.24 -4.47 -3.66
CA MET A 23 -14.44 -4.51 -2.21
C MET A 23 -15.84 -5.02 -1.84
N VAL A 24 -16.90 -4.46 -2.47
CA VAL A 24 -18.29 -4.90 -2.25
C VAL A 24 -18.46 -6.37 -2.60
N MET A 25 -17.91 -6.81 -3.74
CA MET A 25 -18.04 -8.20 -4.17
C MET A 25 -17.25 -9.16 -3.28
N VAL A 26 -16.05 -8.79 -2.83
CA VAL A 26 -15.26 -9.59 -1.88
C VAL A 26 -16.01 -9.74 -0.56
N TYR A 27 -16.51 -8.65 0.03
CA TYR A 27 -17.31 -8.74 1.26
C TYR A 27 -18.57 -9.61 1.09
N SER A 28 -19.28 -9.45 -0.03
CA SER A 28 -20.54 -10.15 -0.28
C SER A 28 -20.34 -11.65 -0.54
N THR A 29 -19.20 -12.05 -1.11
CA THR A 29 -18.96 -13.43 -1.55
C THR A 29 -17.95 -14.17 -0.67
N ALA A 30 -17.22 -13.48 0.22
CA ALA A 30 -16.26 -14.10 1.13
C ALA A 30 -16.84 -15.26 1.96
N PRO A 31 -18.04 -15.16 2.56
CA PRO A 31 -18.62 -16.27 3.31
C PRO A 31 -18.92 -17.53 2.48
N ILE A 32 -19.03 -17.39 1.16
CA ILE A 32 -19.42 -18.49 0.25
C ILE A 32 -18.20 -19.07 -0.46
N SER A 33 -17.39 -18.23 -1.11
CA SER A 33 -16.30 -18.65 -1.99
C SER A 33 -14.93 -18.18 -1.52
N GLY A 34 -14.83 -17.53 -0.36
CA GLY A 34 -13.61 -16.85 0.10
C GLY A 34 -13.30 -15.55 -0.65
N GLY A 35 -14.22 -15.07 -1.52
CA GLY A 35 -14.06 -13.78 -2.20
C GLY A 35 -12.86 -13.71 -3.16
N HIS A 36 -12.41 -14.84 -3.72
CA HIS A 36 -11.20 -14.90 -4.53
C HIS A 36 -11.23 -13.95 -5.75
N LEU A 37 -12.31 -14.01 -6.55
CA LEU A 37 -12.68 -13.14 -7.69
C LEU A 37 -11.58 -12.77 -8.72
N ASN A 38 -10.43 -13.45 -8.67
CA ASN A 38 -9.24 -13.16 -9.44
C ASN A 38 -8.37 -14.43 -9.51
N PRO A 39 -7.98 -14.89 -10.72
CA PRO A 39 -7.14 -16.08 -10.85
C PRO A 39 -5.77 -15.97 -10.16
N ALA A 40 -5.14 -14.79 -10.13
CA ALA A 40 -3.88 -14.54 -9.43
C ALA A 40 -4.04 -14.65 -7.90
N VAL A 41 -5.15 -14.14 -7.36
CA VAL A 41 -5.50 -14.31 -5.94
C VAL A 41 -5.76 -15.78 -5.63
N THR A 42 -6.52 -16.47 -6.48
CA THR A 42 -6.81 -17.91 -6.32
C THR A 42 -5.54 -18.75 -6.36
N PHE A 43 -4.60 -18.42 -7.25
CA PHE A 43 -3.28 -19.05 -7.29
C PHE A 43 -2.53 -18.87 -5.98
N THR A 44 -2.46 -17.63 -5.48
CA THR A 44 -1.78 -17.30 -4.22
C THR A 44 -2.36 -18.08 -3.05
N LEU A 45 -3.69 -18.15 -2.93
CA LEU A 45 -4.36 -18.91 -1.87
C LEU A 45 -4.17 -20.42 -2.03
N GLY A 46 -4.10 -20.93 -3.26
CA GLY A 46 -3.67 -22.30 -3.56
C GLY A 46 -2.29 -22.63 -3.01
N VAL A 47 -1.32 -21.73 -3.21
CA VAL A 47 0.05 -21.89 -2.71
C VAL A 47 0.13 -21.68 -1.20
N VAL A 48 -0.53 -20.66 -0.65
CA VAL A 48 -0.39 -20.26 0.76
C VAL A 48 -1.24 -21.11 1.70
N GLN A 49 -2.52 -21.32 1.40
CA GLN A 49 -3.44 -22.06 2.26
C GLN A 49 -3.58 -23.54 1.88
N GLY A 50 -2.97 -23.97 0.77
CA GLY A 50 -3.11 -25.33 0.28
C GLY A 50 -4.50 -25.64 -0.30
N VAL A 51 -5.17 -24.64 -0.89
CA VAL A 51 -6.44 -24.88 -1.60
C VAL A 51 -6.21 -25.93 -2.69
N PRO A 52 -7.01 -27.02 -2.77
CA PRO A 52 -6.78 -28.07 -3.75
C PRO A 52 -6.74 -27.53 -5.18
N TRP A 53 -5.75 -27.93 -5.98
CA TRP A 53 -5.57 -27.45 -7.35
C TRP A 53 -6.79 -27.66 -8.25
N ARG A 54 -7.56 -28.74 -8.00
CA ARG A 54 -8.84 -28.97 -8.68
C ARG A 54 -9.84 -27.83 -8.43
N THR A 55 -9.87 -27.29 -7.22
CA THR A 55 -10.70 -26.13 -6.85
C THR A 55 -10.15 -24.84 -7.47
N VAL A 56 -8.83 -24.66 -7.46
CA VAL A 56 -8.16 -23.52 -8.11
C VAL A 56 -8.55 -23.44 -9.60
N PHE A 57 -8.46 -24.54 -10.34
CA PHE A 57 -8.82 -24.56 -11.76
C PHE A 57 -10.32 -24.33 -12.01
N LYS A 58 -11.20 -24.83 -11.14
CA LYS A 58 -12.64 -24.52 -11.21
C LYS A 58 -12.91 -23.03 -11.00
N TYR A 59 -12.22 -22.42 -10.03
CA TYR A 59 -12.34 -20.99 -9.76
C TYR A 59 -11.84 -20.16 -10.94
N TRP A 60 -10.69 -20.51 -11.51
CA TRP A 60 -10.18 -19.85 -12.72
C TRP A 60 -11.19 -19.89 -13.86
N ALA A 61 -11.78 -21.05 -14.15
CA ALA A 61 -12.77 -21.20 -15.21
C ALA A 61 -13.98 -20.26 -15.02
N VAL A 62 -14.55 -20.23 -13.81
CA VAL A 62 -15.72 -19.40 -13.51
C VAL A 62 -15.37 -17.91 -13.45
N GLN A 63 -14.22 -17.54 -12.89
CA GLN A 63 -13.74 -16.16 -12.85
C GLN A 63 -13.50 -15.61 -14.26
N THR A 64 -12.83 -16.39 -15.12
CA THR A 64 -12.62 -16.00 -16.53
C THR A 64 -13.94 -15.90 -17.29
N ALA A 65 -14.89 -16.82 -17.08
CA ALA A 65 -16.22 -16.72 -17.66
C ALA A 65 -16.96 -15.44 -17.21
N GLY A 66 -16.87 -15.09 -15.92
CA GLY A 66 -17.39 -13.83 -15.39
C GLY A 66 -16.72 -12.60 -16.01
N GLY A 67 -15.40 -12.64 -16.21
CA GLY A 67 -14.64 -11.60 -16.90
C GLY A 67 -15.09 -11.39 -18.35
N VAL A 68 -15.26 -12.49 -19.11
CA VAL A 68 -15.79 -12.46 -20.49
C VAL A 68 -17.21 -11.88 -20.51
N ALA A 69 -18.10 -12.34 -19.63
CA ALA A 69 -19.46 -11.81 -19.53
C ALA A 69 -19.46 -10.30 -19.24
N ALA A 70 -18.64 -9.83 -18.30
CA ALA A 70 -18.48 -8.40 -18.02
C ALA A 70 -17.93 -7.62 -19.22
N GLY A 71 -16.99 -8.21 -19.97
CA GLY A 71 -16.45 -7.66 -21.21
C GLY A 71 -17.52 -7.51 -22.30
N CYS A 72 -18.36 -8.52 -22.50
CA CYS A 72 -19.49 -8.46 -23.43
C CYS A 72 -20.53 -7.40 -23.02
N CYS A 73 -20.84 -7.27 -21.72
CA CYS A 73 -21.70 -6.19 -21.23
C CYS A 73 -21.10 -4.81 -21.52
N CYS A 74 -19.79 -4.65 -21.31
CA CYS A 74 -19.09 -3.41 -21.61
C CYS A 74 -19.08 -3.11 -23.12
N ARG A 75 -18.85 -4.12 -23.98
CA ARG A 75 -18.98 -4.01 -25.44
C ARG A 75 -20.36 -3.50 -25.84
N ALA A 76 -21.42 -4.09 -25.29
CA ALA A 76 -22.80 -3.73 -25.62
C ALA A 76 -23.13 -2.27 -25.29
N LEU A 77 -22.57 -1.75 -24.18
CA LEU A 77 -22.81 -0.38 -23.74
C LEU A 77 -21.97 0.67 -24.48
N PHE A 78 -20.74 0.33 -24.88
CA PHE A 78 -19.75 1.34 -25.32
C PHE A 78 -19.26 1.18 -26.75
N SER A 79 -19.69 0.14 -27.48
CA SER A 79 -19.34 -0.03 -28.90
C SER A 79 -19.62 1.24 -29.72
N PRO A 80 -18.71 1.65 -30.62
CA PRO A 80 -17.50 0.95 -31.06
C PRO A 80 -16.25 1.14 -30.17
N ARG A 81 -16.34 1.87 -29.05
CA ARG A 81 -15.20 2.06 -28.13
C ARG A 81 -14.91 0.78 -27.35
N TYR A 82 -13.63 0.57 -27.04
CA TYR A 82 -13.14 -0.60 -26.29
C TYR A 82 -12.00 -0.20 -25.35
N ALA A 83 -11.85 -0.94 -24.24
CA ALA A 83 -10.76 -0.72 -23.29
C ALA A 83 -9.59 -1.64 -23.67
N ALA A 84 -8.40 -1.07 -23.87
CA ALA A 84 -7.27 -1.80 -24.41
C ALA A 84 -6.47 -2.55 -23.32
N VAL A 85 -6.03 -3.78 -23.64
CA VAL A 85 -4.93 -4.45 -22.93
C VAL A 85 -3.66 -4.24 -23.76
N ALA A 86 -2.87 -3.25 -23.39
CA ALA A 86 -1.61 -2.94 -24.07
C ALA A 86 -0.76 -2.00 -23.18
N PRO A 87 0.55 -1.89 -23.44
CA PRO A 87 1.36 -0.83 -22.86
C PRO A 87 0.81 0.53 -23.28
N ALA A 88 0.72 1.46 -22.32
CA ALA A 88 0.32 2.83 -22.60
C ALA A 88 1.56 3.65 -23.00
N ALA A 89 1.47 4.34 -24.14
CA ALA A 89 2.54 5.25 -24.57
C ALA A 89 2.77 6.36 -23.52
N PRO A 90 4.01 6.80 -23.28
CA PRO A 90 5.25 6.43 -23.98
C PRO A 90 5.94 5.15 -23.48
N PHE A 91 5.37 4.44 -22.51
CA PHE A 91 6.03 3.30 -21.88
C PHE A 91 6.13 2.09 -22.82
N THR A 92 7.29 1.43 -22.80
CA THR A 92 7.47 0.15 -23.49
C THR A 92 6.77 -0.98 -22.74
N TRP A 93 6.60 -2.11 -23.41
CA TRP A 93 5.96 -3.29 -22.82
C TRP A 93 6.66 -3.81 -21.56
N GLY A 94 7.98 -3.61 -21.43
CA GLY A 94 8.74 -4.02 -20.24
C GLY A 94 8.29 -3.28 -18.98
N TYR A 95 8.04 -1.96 -19.09
CA TYR A 95 7.52 -1.16 -17.97
C TYR A 95 6.08 -1.55 -17.61
N ALA A 96 5.24 -1.82 -18.62
CA ALA A 96 3.87 -2.26 -18.40
C ALA A 96 3.81 -3.63 -17.69
N VAL A 97 4.61 -4.60 -18.14
CA VAL A 97 4.73 -5.91 -17.49
C VAL A 97 5.25 -5.78 -16.06
N LEU A 98 6.28 -4.96 -15.84
CA LEU A 98 6.83 -4.73 -14.50
C LEU A 98 5.78 -4.11 -13.55
N ALA A 99 4.98 -3.15 -14.04
CA ALA A 99 3.88 -2.57 -13.28
C ALA A 99 2.82 -3.61 -12.89
N GLU A 100 2.41 -4.48 -13.82
CA GLU A 100 1.47 -5.58 -13.54
C GLU A 100 2.05 -6.58 -12.53
N VAL A 101 3.35 -6.93 -12.64
CA VAL A 101 4.03 -7.80 -11.65
C VAL A 101 4.00 -7.19 -10.26
N LEU A 102 4.40 -5.92 -10.12
CA LEU A 102 4.57 -5.26 -8.81
C LEU A 102 3.24 -5.09 -8.07
N TYR A 103 2.21 -4.59 -8.75
CA TYR A 103 0.91 -4.35 -8.09
C TYR A 103 0.03 -5.60 -8.00
N THR A 104 0.21 -6.61 -8.86
CA THR A 104 -0.38 -7.93 -8.61
C THR A 104 0.30 -8.63 -7.44
N CYS A 105 1.63 -8.49 -7.31
CA CYS A 105 2.36 -8.96 -6.14
C CYS A 105 1.83 -8.28 -4.87
N MET A 106 1.69 -6.95 -4.87
CA MET A 106 1.08 -6.23 -3.75
C MET A 106 -0.34 -6.73 -3.44
N LEU A 107 -1.20 -6.88 -4.46
CA LEU A 107 -2.59 -7.34 -4.26
C LEU A 107 -2.62 -8.74 -3.63
N CYS A 108 -1.89 -9.68 -4.21
CA CYS A 108 -1.84 -11.05 -3.73
C CYS A 108 -1.18 -11.15 -2.35
N PHE A 109 -0.19 -10.31 -2.07
CA PHE A 109 0.48 -10.24 -0.78
C PHE A 109 -0.47 -9.72 0.29
N VAL A 110 -1.22 -8.65 0.00
CA VAL A 110 -2.24 -8.09 0.91
C VAL A 110 -3.36 -9.11 1.15
N VAL A 111 -3.82 -9.83 0.11
CA VAL A 111 -4.79 -10.93 0.28
C VAL A 111 -4.23 -12.02 1.20
N ALA A 112 -3.00 -12.47 0.96
CA ALA A 112 -2.39 -13.51 1.79
C ALA A 112 -2.28 -13.05 3.26
N ASN A 113 -1.87 -11.81 3.51
CA ASN A 113 -1.73 -11.28 4.86
C ASN A 113 -3.05 -10.96 5.55
N CYS A 114 -4.03 -10.37 4.86
CA CYS A 114 -5.26 -9.91 5.51
C CYS A 114 -6.37 -10.97 5.50
N THR A 115 -6.39 -11.86 4.50
CA THR A 115 -7.44 -12.88 4.36
C THR A 115 -6.97 -14.23 4.85
N ALA A 116 -5.75 -14.65 4.47
CA ALA A 116 -5.29 -16.01 4.68
C ALA A 116 -4.51 -16.24 5.97
N SER A 117 -3.87 -15.20 6.50
CA SER A 117 -3.08 -15.27 7.73
C SER A 117 -3.90 -15.68 8.93
N LYS A 118 -3.44 -16.71 9.65
CA LYS A 118 -4.02 -17.15 10.92
C LYS A 118 -3.75 -16.15 12.06
N ARG A 119 -2.67 -15.37 11.97
CA ARG A 119 -2.30 -14.39 13.01
C ARG A 119 -3.06 -13.07 12.84
N ASN A 120 -3.23 -12.63 11.59
CA ASN A 120 -3.95 -11.40 11.26
C ASN A 120 -5.47 -11.63 11.09
N ASN A 121 -5.90 -12.85 10.74
CA ASN A 121 -7.30 -13.23 10.57
C ASN A 121 -7.61 -14.55 11.30
N PRO A 122 -7.51 -14.58 12.64
CA PRO A 122 -7.65 -15.80 13.43
C PRO A 122 -9.07 -16.36 13.37
N LYS A 123 -9.18 -17.70 13.45
CA LYS A 123 -10.47 -18.39 13.50
C LYS A 123 -11.20 -18.04 14.80
N GLY A 124 -12.30 -17.29 14.69
CA GLY A 124 -13.14 -16.90 15.83
C GLY A 124 -13.01 -15.44 16.25
N ASP A 125 -12.00 -14.71 15.75
CA ASP A 125 -11.84 -13.27 15.95
C ASP A 125 -11.25 -12.61 14.69
N GLY A 126 -11.86 -12.92 13.55
CA GLY A 126 -11.37 -12.50 12.24
C GLY A 126 -11.44 -10.99 12.03
N ASN A 127 -10.50 -10.47 11.25
CA ASN A 127 -10.52 -9.05 10.94
C ASN A 127 -11.68 -8.69 9.99
N GLN A 128 -12.09 -7.43 10.03
CA GLN A 128 -13.13 -6.89 9.14
C GLN A 128 -12.57 -6.05 7.99
N PHE A 129 -11.25 -5.81 7.96
CA PHE A 129 -10.63 -4.93 6.98
C PHE A 129 -10.10 -5.65 5.73
N PHE A 130 -10.12 -6.98 5.66
CA PHE A 130 -9.50 -7.74 4.55
C PHE A 130 -9.92 -7.26 3.16
N ALA A 131 -11.22 -7.07 2.91
CA ALA A 131 -11.69 -6.62 1.59
C ALA A 131 -11.40 -5.14 1.35
N LEU A 132 -11.45 -4.30 2.39
CA LEU A 132 -11.03 -2.89 2.34
C LEU A 132 -9.55 -2.79 1.94
N ALA A 133 -8.68 -3.55 2.59
CA ALA A 133 -7.25 -3.61 2.27
C ALA A 133 -7.02 -4.01 0.81
N ASN A 134 -7.71 -5.04 0.32
CA ASN A 134 -7.64 -5.48 -1.08
C ASN A 134 -8.09 -4.39 -2.05
N GLY A 135 -9.19 -3.70 -1.77
CA GLY A 135 -9.68 -2.58 -2.59
C GLY A 135 -8.68 -1.41 -2.60
N PHE A 136 -8.06 -1.12 -1.47
CA PHE A 136 -7.08 -0.05 -1.34
C PHE A 136 -5.79 -0.33 -2.14
N VAL A 137 -5.42 -1.60 -2.38
CA VAL A 137 -4.35 -1.93 -3.35
C VAL A 137 -4.73 -1.51 -4.76
N VAL A 138 -5.99 -1.73 -5.16
CA VAL A 138 -6.48 -1.34 -6.50
C VAL A 138 -6.51 0.18 -6.65
N ILE A 139 -6.79 0.93 -5.58
CA ILE A 139 -6.65 2.40 -5.58
C ILE A 139 -5.18 2.79 -5.73
N ALA A 140 -4.28 2.20 -4.94
CA ALA A 140 -2.85 2.46 -4.99
C ALA A 140 -2.28 2.23 -6.41
N GLY A 141 -2.42 1.01 -6.93
CA GLY A 141 -1.91 0.64 -8.25
C GLY A 141 -2.66 1.27 -9.42
N GLY A 142 -3.98 1.40 -9.32
CA GLY A 142 -4.79 1.99 -10.38
C GLY A 142 -4.40 3.43 -10.71
N TYR A 143 -4.12 4.24 -9.68
CA TYR A 143 -3.63 5.60 -9.86
C TYR A 143 -2.12 5.69 -10.11
N ALA A 144 -1.32 4.71 -9.68
CA ALA A 144 0.12 4.73 -9.91
C ALA A 144 0.53 4.28 -11.32
N VAL A 145 -0.17 3.28 -11.88
CA VAL A 145 0.25 2.62 -13.13
C VAL A 145 -0.86 2.42 -14.16
N GLY A 146 -2.04 3.02 -13.95
CA GLY A 146 -3.15 2.96 -14.91
C GLY A 146 -2.75 3.41 -16.31
N ASN A 147 -2.02 4.54 -16.43
CA ASN A 147 -1.48 5.04 -17.70
C ASN A 147 -0.11 4.46 -18.07
N VAL A 148 0.26 3.31 -17.49
CA VAL A 148 1.45 2.52 -17.86
C VAL A 148 1.03 1.19 -18.44
N SER A 149 0.20 0.43 -17.71
CA SER A 149 -0.20 -0.94 -18.08
C SER A 149 -1.71 -1.16 -18.20
N GLY A 150 -2.53 -0.17 -17.83
CA GLY A 150 -3.97 -0.33 -17.65
C GLY A 150 -4.37 -0.83 -16.24
N ALA A 151 -3.42 -1.13 -15.37
CA ALA A 151 -3.62 -1.57 -13.98
C ALA A 151 -4.64 -2.71 -13.85
N CYS A 152 -4.40 -3.81 -14.57
CA CYS A 152 -5.35 -4.93 -14.64
C CYS A 152 -5.35 -5.76 -13.36
N PHE A 153 -4.17 -6.20 -12.93
CA PHE A 153 -3.92 -6.99 -11.72
C PHE A 153 -4.79 -8.26 -11.57
N ASN A 154 -5.37 -8.75 -12.67
CA ASN A 154 -6.37 -9.81 -12.67
C ASN A 154 -6.46 -10.50 -14.04
N PRO A 155 -6.03 -11.77 -14.15
CA PRO A 155 -6.09 -12.51 -15.41
C PRO A 155 -7.48 -12.63 -16.02
N ALA A 156 -8.52 -12.72 -15.19
CA ALA A 156 -9.90 -12.78 -15.66
C ALA A 156 -10.37 -11.43 -16.24
N LEU A 157 -9.88 -10.32 -15.69
CA LEU A 157 -10.12 -8.99 -16.24
C LEU A 157 -9.45 -8.83 -17.61
N VAL A 158 -8.19 -9.24 -17.73
CA VAL A 158 -7.41 -9.20 -18.98
C VAL A 158 -8.13 -9.93 -20.10
N VAL A 159 -8.58 -11.17 -19.85
CA VAL A 159 -9.35 -11.96 -20.83
C VAL A 159 -10.70 -11.30 -21.13
N GLY A 160 -11.37 -10.74 -20.12
CA GLY A 160 -12.61 -9.99 -20.28
C GLY A 160 -12.47 -8.77 -21.20
N LEU A 161 -11.35 -8.03 -21.09
CA LEU A 161 -11.11 -6.84 -21.91
C LEU A 161 -10.96 -7.16 -23.41
N VAL A 162 -10.47 -8.34 -23.78
CA VAL A 162 -10.49 -8.81 -25.18
C VAL A 162 -11.93 -8.87 -25.72
N SER A 163 -12.87 -9.28 -24.87
CA SER A 163 -14.30 -9.36 -25.24
C SER A 163 -14.93 -7.98 -25.44
N THR A 164 -14.26 -6.89 -25.04
CA THR A 164 -14.67 -5.51 -25.38
C THR A 164 -14.29 -5.10 -26.80
N GLY A 165 -13.51 -5.91 -27.51
CA GLY A 165 -12.96 -5.61 -28.85
C GLY A 165 -11.45 -5.32 -28.85
N SER A 166 -10.77 -5.47 -27.71
CA SER A 166 -9.31 -5.30 -27.62
C SER A 166 -8.55 -6.42 -28.35
N SER A 167 -7.33 -6.13 -28.78
CA SER A 167 -6.43 -7.13 -29.35
C SER A 167 -6.02 -8.18 -28.32
N SER A 168 -5.99 -9.45 -28.72
CA SER A 168 -5.51 -10.56 -27.88
C SER A 168 -3.98 -10.62 -27.76
N ARG A 169 -3.24 -9.77 -28.47
CA ARG A 169 -1.77 -9.81 -28.57
C ARG A 169 -1.06 -9.84 -27.22
N TRP A 170 -1.57 -9.09 -26.24
CA TRP A 170 -0.91 -8.87 -24.95
C TRP A 170 -1.41 -9.77 -23.82
N VAL A 171 -2.45 -10.58 -24.06
CA VAL A 171 -3.12 -11.38 -23.03
C VAL A 171 -2.13 -12.28 -22.29
N PHE A 172 -1.30 -13.04 -23.01
CA PHE A 172 -0.35 -13.96 -22.38
C PHE A 172 0.72 -13.23 -21.55
N ALA A 173 1.16 -12.06 -22.01
CA ALA A 173 2.15 -11.27 -21.27
C ALA A 173 1.56 -10.72 -19.96
N TRP A 174 0.32 -10.21 -19.99
CA TRP A 174 -0.36 -9.71 -18.79
C TRP A 174 -0.68 -10.84 -17.81
N VAL A 175 -1.31 -11.93 -18.28
CA VAL A 175 -1.63 -13.08 -17.42
C VAL A 175 -0.36 -13.68 -16.81
N GLY A 176 0.71 -13.79 -17.59
CA GLY A 176 2.01 -14.25 -17.11
C GLY A 176 2.62 -13.32 -16.05
N ALA A 177 2.56 -12.00 -16.28
CA ALA A 177 3.02 -10.98 -15.33
C ALA A 177 2.25 -11.06 -14.00
N GLU A 178 0.92 -11.15 -14.07
CA GLU A 178 0.03 -11.21 -12.91
C GLU A 178 0.25 -12.50 -12.11
N LEU A 179 0.36 -13.66 -12.76
CA LEU A 179 0.68 -14.94 -12.09
C LEU A 179 2.09 -14.97 -11.50
N PHE A 180 3.07 -14.32 -12.17
CA PHE A 180 4.41 -14.18 -11.62
C PHE A 180 4.42 -13.27 -10.38
N GLY A 181 3.69 -12.16 -10.41
CA GLY A 181 3.47 -11.31 -9.24
C GLY A 181 2.82 -12.08 -8.08
N ALA A 182 1.80 -12.89 -8.37
CA ALA A 182 1.16 -13.76 -7.38
C ALA A 182 2.12 -14.79 -6.75
N LEU A 183 3.03 -15.37 -7.55
CA LEU A 183 4.06 -16.27 -7.05
C LEU A 183 5.04 -15.53 -6.12
N LEU A 184 5.51 -14.34 -6.51
CA LEU A 184 6.40 -13.52 -5.67
C LEU A 184 5.72 -13.15 -4.35
N ALA A 185 4.43 -12.82 -4.37
CA ALA A 185 3.63 -12.56 -3.18
C ALA A 185 3.58 -13.76 -2.24
N ALA A 186 3.31 -14.96 -2.77
CA ALA A 186 3.28 -16.19 -1.99
C ALA A 186 4.65 -16.52 -1.36
N ILE A 187 5.74 -16.28 -2.09
CA ILE A 187 7.12 -16.43 -1.58
C ILE A 187 7.38 -15.43 -0.46
N ALA A 188 7.10 -14.14 -0.68
CA ALA A 188 7.29 -13.09 0.32
C ALA A 188 6.48 -13.37 1.60
N TYR A 189 5.23 -13.80 1.44
CA TYR A 189 4.38 -14.22 2.56
C TYR A 189 5.00 -15.37 3.35
N ARG A 190 5.45 -16.44 2.68
CA ARG A 190 6.08 -17.59 3.35
C ARG A 190 7.38 -17.24 4.07
N ILE A 191 8.15 -16.28 3.55
CA ILE A 191 9.38 -15.80 4.21
C ILE A 191 9.05 -14.97 5.44
N LEU A 192 8.16 -13.98 5.31
CA LEU A 192 7.81 -13.06 6.37
C LEU A 192 6.91 -13.68 7.45
N ARG A 193 6.20 -14.76 7.13
CA ARG A 193 5.26 -15.48 8.00
C ARG A 193 5.56 -16.96 8.10
N TRP A 194 6.84 -17.31 8.20
CA TRP A 194 7.29 -18.70 8.36
C TRP A 194 6.68 -19.37 9.60
N GLU A 195 6.36 -18.59 10.63
CA GLU A 195 5.73 -19.03 11.87
C GLU A 195 4.36 -19.67 11.65
N GLU A 196 3.60 -19.24 10.63
CA GLU A 196 2.25 -19.76 10.36
C GLU A 196 2.22 -21.22 9.89
N TYR A 197 3.38 -21.70 9.44
CA TYR A 197 3.62 -23.07 8.98
C TYR A 197 4.38 -23.90 10.02
N SER A 198 5.03 -23.25 10.99
CA SER A 198 5.96 -23.89 11.92
C SER A 198 5.40 -24.00 13.33
N LEU A 199 4.47 -23.13 13.70
CA LEU A 199 3.86 -23.05 15.03
C LEU A 199 2.40 -23.49 14.99
N ARG A 200 1.88 -23.89 16.15
CA ARG A 200 0.44 -24.17 16.32
C ARG A 200 -0.30 -22.84 16.44
N GLU A 201 -1.59 -22.83 16.08
CA GLU A 201 -2.41 -21.61 16.13
C GLU A 201 -2.42 -20.95 17.51
N ALA A 202 -2.44 -21.74 18.60
CA ALA A 202 -2.39 -21.23 19.98
C ALA A 202 -1.08 -20.51 20.33
N ASP A 203 0.03 -20.82 19.65
CA ASP A 203 1.33 -20.23 19.92
C ASP A 203 1.58 -18.95 19.08
N LEU A 204 0.66 -18.61 18.15
CA LEU A 204 0.81 -17.44 17.25
C LEU A 204 0.41 -16.13 17.91
N GLU A 205 -0.44 -16.16 18.93
CA GLU A 205 -1.03 -14.96 19.53
C GLU A 205 0.05 -14.06 20.15
N ASP A 206 0.92 -14.63 20.98
CA ASP A 206 2.00 -13.91 21.67
C ASP A 206 3.34 -13.94 20.91
N PHE A 207 3.35 -14.47 19.69
CA PHE A 207 4.58 -14.62 18.93
C PHE A 207 5.12 -13.27 18.46
N THR A 208 6.37 -12.97 18.80
CA THR A 208 7.09 -11.79 18.29
C THR A 208 8.04 -12.19 17.18
N GLN A 209 7.95 -11.50 16.04
CA GLN A 209 8.77 -11.83 14.88
C GLN A 209 10.24 -11.41 15.06
N LYS A 210 11.17 -12.19 14.48
CA LYS A 210 12.61 -11.89 14.51
C LYS A 210 12.89 -10.51 13.90
N LEU A 211 13.80 -9.72 14.50
CA LEU A 211 14.13 -8.36 14.06
C LEU A 211 14.40 -8.26 12.55
N ARG A 212 15.19 -9.19 11.98
CA ARG A 212 15.48 -9.19 10.53
C ARG A 212 14.25 -9.26 9.64
N LEU A 213 13.20 -9.98 10.06
CA LEU A 213 11.96 -10.12 9.30
C LEU A 213 11.05 -8.91 9.53
N ARG A 214 11.10 -8.31 10.73
CA ARG A 214 10.48 -7.01 11.00
C ARG A 214 11.10 -5.90 10.14
N CYS A 215 12.43 -5.85 10.02
CA CYS A 215 13.12 -4.94 9.10
C CYS A 215 12.78 -5.21 7.62
N ALA A 216 12.65 -6.48 7.21
CA ALA A 216 12.23 -6.80 5.84
C ALA A 216 10.78 -6.36 5.55
N SER A 217 9.89 -6.46 6.55
CA SER A 217 8.54 -5.90 6.51
C SER A 217 8.59 -4.37 6.34
N GLU A 218 9.36 -3.68 7.16
CA GLU A 218 9.54 -2.22 7.08
C GLU A 218 10.09 -1.76 5.72
N PHE A 219 11.10 -2.47 5.19
CA PHE A 219 11.64 -2.23 3.86
C PHE A 219 10.56 -2.39 2.78
N LEU A 220 9.79 -3.49 2.80
CA LEU A 220 8.79 -3.80 1.77
C LEU A 220 7.63 -2.80 1.78
N GLY A 221 7.12 -2.45 2.97
CA GLY A 221 6.04 -1.48 3.10
C GLY A 221 6.47 -0.07 2.68
N THR A 222 7.66 0.38 3.10
CA THR A 222 8.19 1.67 2.64
C THR A 222 8.51 1.68 1.15
N PHE A 223 9.08 0.60 0.61
CA PHE A 223 9.32 0.47 -0.82
C PHE A 223 8.02 0.63 -1.62
N MET A 224 6.95 -0.07 -1.26
CA MET A 224 5.67 0.05 -1.96
C MET A 224 5.03 1.44 -1.83
N LEU A 225 5.12 2.06 -0.64
CA LEU A 225 4.63 3.42 -0.42
C LEU A 225 5.36 4.44 -1.31
N VAL A 226 6.69 4.47 -1.23
CA VAL A 226 7.52 5.43 -1.97
C VAL A 226 7.44 5.19 -3.48
N LEU A 227 7.38 3.92 -3.91
CA LEU A 227 7.17 3.56 -5.31
C LEU A 227 5.83 4.08 -5.81
N THR A 228 4.76 3.91 -5.02
CA THR A 228 3.42 4.38 -5.38
C THR A 228 3.38 5.90 -5.52
N VAL A 229 3.97 6.64 -4.58
CA VAL A 229 4.08 8.10 -4.67
C VAL A 229 4.82 8.52 -5.95
N GLY A 230 6.02 7.98 -6.19
CA GLY A 230 6.85 8.36 -7.33
C GLY A 230 6.24 8.00 -8.69
N LEU A 231 5.56 6.86 -8.80
CA LEU A 231 4.87 6.47 -10.04
C LEU A 231 3.64 7.34 -10.32
N ASN A 232 2.88 7.74 -9.28
CA ASN A 232 1.79 8.69 -9.44
C ASN A 232 2.30 10.04 -9.99
N VAL A 233 3.41 10.55 -9.45
CA VAL A 233 4.03 11.78 -9.95
C VAL A 233 4.56 11.59 -11.38
N THR A 234 5.19 10.45 -11.69
CA THR A 234 5.68 10.10 -13.03
C THR A 234 4.61 10.28 -14.10
N ILE A 235 3.38 9.87 -13.82
CA ILE A 235 2.27 9.91 -14.78
C ILE A 235 1.33 11.12 -14.61
N ALA A 236 1.68 12.09 -13.76
CA ALA A 236 0.81 13.21 -13.36
C ALA A 236 -0.60 12.76 -12.93
N SER A 237 -0.65 11.72 -12.08
CA SER A 237 -1.90 11.24 -11.51
C SER A 237 -2.60 12.34 -10.71
N PRO A 238 -3.92 12.57 -10.88
CA PRO A 238 -4.66 13.57 -10.12
C PRO A 238 -4.93 13.14 -8.66
N ALA A 239 -4.54 11.92 -8.28
CA ALA A 239 -4.90 11.31 -7.00
C ALA A 239 -3.67 10.84 -6.19
N VAL A 240 -2.51 11.51 -6.33
CA VAL A 240 -1.26 11.16 -5.64
C VAL A 240 -1.48 10.89 -4.15
N ALA A 241 -2.11 11.84 -3.44
CA ALA A 241 -2.35 11.75 -2.00
C ALA A 241 -3.27 10.56 -1.62
N PHE A 242 -4.36 10.36 -2.38
CA PHE A 242 -5.29 9.26 -2.13
C PHE A 242 -4.68 7.90 -2.44
N SER A 243 -3.89 7.80 -3.52
CA SER A 243 -3.14 6.60 -3.90
C SER A 243 -2.08 6.24 -2.86
N ALA A 244 -1.32 7.22 -2.36
CA ALA A 244 -0.33 7.04 -1.31
C ALA A 244 -0.96 6.59 0.02
N GLY A 245 -2.04 7.28 0.44
CA GLY A 245 -2.83 6.88 1.61
C GLY A 245 -3.39 5.46 1.46
N ALA A 246 -3.85 5.09 0.27
CA ALA A 246 -4.38 3.76 0.01
C ALA A 246 -3.31 2.66 0.06
N CYS A 247 -2.12 2.96 -0.46
CA CYS A 247 -0.95 2.08 -0.34
C CYS A 247 -0.57 1.89 1.13
N LEU A 248 -0.52 2.99 1.91
CA LEU A 248 -0.17 2.91 3.32
C LEU A 248 -1.18 2.08 4.10
N THR A 249 -2.49 2.33 3.94
CA THR A 249 -3.55 1.55 4.61
C THR A 249 -3.43 0.05 4.30
N SER A 250 -3.29 -0.34 3.03
CA SER A 250 -3.23 -1.75 2.64
C SER A 250 -1.97 -2.46 3.16
N MET A 251 -0.81 -1.79 3.13
CA MET A 251 0.43 -2.35 3.67
C MET A 251 0.41 -2.42 5.20
N VAL A 252 -0.15 -1.42 5.89
CA VAL A 252 -0.25 -1.42 7.37
C VAL A 252 -1.20 -2.51 7.85
N TYR A 253 -2.35 -2.70 7.20
CA TYR A 253 -3.22 -3.85 7.51
C TYR A 253 -2.53 -5.20 7.28
N SER A 254 -1.59 -5.28 6.34
CA SER A 254 -0.91 -6.54 6.00
C SER A 254 0.25 -6.91 6.92
N LEU A 255 0.94 -5.90 7.44
CA LEU A 255 2.23 -6.07 8.10
C LEU A 255 2.28 -5.44 9.51
N GLY A 256 1.19 -4.85 9.98
CA GLY A 256 1.07 -4.28 11.31
C GLY A 256 1.36 -5.28 12.42
N ASP A 257 0.89 -6.52 12.31
CA ASP A 257 1.20 -7.61 13.25
C ASP A 257 2.59 -8.23 13.02
N VAL A 258 3.29 -7.90 11.93
CA VAL A 258 4.67 -8.36 11.66
C VAL A 258 5.68 -7.40 12.31
N SER A 259 5.68 -6.12 11.92
CA SER A 259 6.66 -5.12 12.39
C SER A 259 6.06 -3.98 13.21
N GLY A 260 4.74 -3.82 13.23
CA GLY A 260 4.06 -2.58 13.64
C GLY A 260 3.65 -1.70 12.46
N GLY A 261 4.15 -1.99 11.25
CA GLY A 261 3.80 -1.29 10.02
C GLY A 261 4.13 0.21 10.08
N HIS A 262 5.32 0.58 10.55
CA HIS A 262 5.65 2.00 10.73
C HIS A 262 5.86 2.71 9.39
N PHE A 263 6.63 2.08 8.49
CA PHE A 263 6.99 2.49 7.13
C PHE A 263 7.54 3.92 6.96
N ASN A 264 7.91 4.54 8.08
CA ASN A 264 8.25 5.94 8.17
C ASN A 264 9.17 6.15 9.39
N PRO A 265 10.37 6.72 9.20
CA PRO A 265 11.28 7.01 10.32
C PRO A 265 10.67 7.96 11.36
N THR A 266 9.82 8.90 10.96
CA THR A 266 9.09 9.81 11.86
C THR A 266 8.10 9.07 12.75
N VAL A 267 7.32 8.15 12.16
CA VAL A 267 6.41 7.30 12.92
C VAL A 267 7.19 6.42 13.89
N THR A 268 8.28 5.83 13.42
CA THR A 268 9.16 5.00 14.25
C THR A 268 9.71 5.77 15.44
N LEU A 269 10.19 7.00 15.20
CA LEU A 269 10.66 7.89 16.26
C LEU A 269 9.55 8.18 17.27
N ALA A 270 8.34 8.50 16.80
CA ALA A 270 7.21 8.78 17.70
C ALA A 270 6.83 7.57 18.56
N VAL A 271 6.83 6.35 18.01
CA VAL A 271 6.56 5.11 18.74
C VAL A 271 7.63 4.84 19.80
N VAL A 272 8.92 4.97 19.44
CA VAL A 272 10.04 4.82 20.39
C VAL A 272 9.95 5.86 21.51
N MET A 273 9.74 7.12 21.16
CA MET A 273 9.69 8.25 22.11
C MET A 273 8.42 8.26 22.96
N SER A 274 7.38 7.52 22.56
CA SER A 274 6.21 7.31 23.41
C SER A 274 6.55 6.56 24.70
N GLY A 275 7.67 5.82 24.75
CA GLY A 275 8.21 5.23 25.98
C GLY A 275 7.35 4.11 26.59
N ARG A 276 6.58 3.40 25.76
CA ARG A 276 5.65 2.33 26.18
C ARG A 276 6.06 0.93 25.70
N ASP A 277 7.34 0.72 25.44
CA ASP A 277 7.94 -0.56 25.00
C ASP A 277 7.29 -1.19 23.75
N LYS A 278 6.61 -0.39 22.92
CA LYS A 278 6.05 -0.82 21.63
C LYS A 278 7.12 -1.01 20.56
N CYS A 279 8.23 -0.29 20.67
CA CYS A 279 9.42 -0.44 19.84
C CYS A 279 10.63 0.05 20.66
N THR A 280 11.66 -0.78 20.78
CA THR A 280 12.89 -0.39 21.49
C THR A 280 13.68 0.61 20.65
N PRO A 281 14.53 1.47 21.25
CA PRO A 281 15.36 2.40 20.47
C PRO A 281 16.27 1.70 19.44
N SER A 282 16.79 0.51 19.76
CA SER A 282 17.61 -0.28 18.83
C SER A 282 16.81 -0.84 17.65
N ASP A 283 15.61 -1.36 17.92
CA ASP A 283 14.71 -1.84 16.87
C ASP A 283 14.26 -0.67 15.99
N GLY A 284 13.96 0.48 16.61
CA GLY A 284 13.59 1.71 15.90
C GLY A 284 14.69 2.22 14.98
N ALA A 285 15.96 2.18 15.42
CA ALA A 285 17.09 2.53 14.57
C ALA A 285 17.23 1.56 13.37
N ALA A 286 17.06 0.26 13.61
CA ALA A 286 17.09 -0.75 12.55
C ALA A 286 15.92 -0.59 11.55
N TYR A 287 14.75 -0.18 12.04
CA TYR A 287 13.58 0.13 11.21
C TYR A 287 13.85 1.36 10.34
N ALA A 288 14.36 2.45 10.92
CA ALA A 288 14.70 3.66 10.17
C ALA A 288 15.67 3.35 9.02
N VAL A 289 16.70 2.54 9.27
CA VAL A 289 17.62 2.10 8.20
C VAL A 289 16.89 1.30 7.12
N ALA A 290 16.05 0.33 7.50
CA ALA A 290 15.29 -0.47 6.54
C ALA A 290 14.33 0.38 5.69
N GLN A 291 13.66 1.34 6.30
CA GLN A 291 12.73 2.28 5.64
C GLN A 291 13.48 3.18 4.66
N LEU A 292 14.61 3.77 5.06
CA LEU A 292 15.43 4.61 4.18
C LEU A 292 15.97 3.81 2.98
N LEU A 293 16.42 2.56 3.20
CA LEU A 293 16.83 1.68 2.10
C LEU A 293 15.66 1.33 1.17
N GLY A 294 14.47 1.08 1.72
CA GLY A 294 13.25 0.84 0.94
C GLY A 294 12.88 2.04 0.08
N GLY A 295 12.94 3.25 0.66
CA GLY A 295 12.67 4.50 -0.04
C GLY A 295 13.68 4.79 -1.15
N ALA A 296 14.98 4.61 -0.89
CA ALA A 296 16.02 4.77 -1.90
C ALA A 296 15.88 3.77 -3.06
N ALA A 297 15.57 2.49 -2.76
CA ALA A 297 15.34 1.48 -3.78
C ALA A 297 14.13 1.80 -4.66
N ALA A 298 13.03 2.26 -4.06
CA ALA A 298 11.85 2.72 -4.77
C ALA A 298 12.16 3.95 -5.64
N GLY A 299 12.90 4.92 -5.10
CA GLY A 299 13.43 6.10 -5.78
C GLY A 299 14.14 5.76 -7.09
N LEU A 300 15.13 4.88 -7.01
CA LEU A 300 15.90 4.43 -8.18
C LEU A 300 15.05 3.70 -9.23
N LEU A 301 14.01 2.99 -8.79
CA LEU A 301 13.09 2.26 -9.65
C LEU A 301 12.14 3.21 -10.38
N TYR A 302 11.39 4.06 -9.68
CA TYR A 302 10.46 4.96 -10.37
C TYR A 302 11.20 6.02 -11.18
N ALA A 303 12.45 6.36 -10.86
CA ALA A 303 13.29 7.19 -11.72
C ALA A 303 13.47 6.60 -13.13
N SER A 304 13.50 5.26 -13.25
CA SER A 304 13.56 4.59 -14.55
C SER A 304 12.25 4.70 -15.35
N PHE A 305 11.10 4.73 -14.66
CA PHE A 305 9.80 5.00 -15.29
C PHE A 305 9.74 6.47 -15.69
N HIS A 306 10.13 7.36 -14.78
CA HIS A 306 10.16 8.80 -15.01
C HIS A 306 10.97 9.20 -16.23
N ALA A 307 12.17 8.63 -16.41
CA ALA A 307 13.06 8.93 -17.52
C ALA A 307 12.43 8.72 -18.91
N VAL A 308 11.43 7.84 -19.02
CA VAL A 308 10.70 7.58 -20.28
C VAL A 308 9.25 8.05 -20.24
N GLY A 309 8.77 8.50 -19.08
CA GLY A 309 7.38 8.85 -18.82
C GLY A 309 6.96 10.18 -19.46
N PRO A 310 5.65 10.51 -19.38
CA PRO A 310 5.11 11.72 -20.01
C PRO A 310 5.69 13.01 -19.44
N ASN A 311 6.19 12.99 -18.20
CA ASN A 311 6.79 14.14 -17.52
C ASN A 311 8.31 14.00 -17.37
N SER A 312 8.99 13.28 -18.26
CA SER A 312 10.44 12.99 -18.16
C SER A 312 11.36 14.21 -18.07
N LEU A 313 10.84 15.42 -18.36
CA LEU A 313 11.57 16.69 -18.28
C LEU A 313 11.34 17.44 -16.95
N VAL A 314 10.43 16.97 -16.10
CA VAL A 314 10.05 17.62 -14.84
C VAL A 314 10.83 16.98 -13.68
N THR A 315 11.60 17.75 -12.93
CA THR A 315 12.27 17.22 -11.73
C THR A 315 11.25 16.97 -10.62
N TYR A 316 11.44 15.91 -9.84
CA TYR A 316 10.72 15.75 -8.57
C TYR A 316 11.16 16.86 -7.62
N ALA A 317 10.27 17.82 -7.36
CA ALA A 317 10.56 18.90 -6.43
C ALA A 317 10.59 18.36 -5.00
N LEU A 318 11.68 18.62 -4.28
CA LEU A 318 11.77 18.45 -2.83
C LEU A 318 12.13 19.81 -2.24
N GLY A 319 11.09 20.60 -2.03
CA GLY A 319 11.18 22.01 -1.70
C GLY A 319 9.81 22.67 -1.70
N PRO A 320 9.75 23.98 -1.39
CA PRO A 320 8.50 24.72 -1.39
C PRO A 320 7.85 24.72 -2.76
N GLY A 321 6.52 24.57 -2.77
CA GLY A 321 5.72 24.75 -3.97
C GLY A 321 5.72 26.21 -4.45
N GLU A 322 5.22 26.41 -5.67
CA GLU A 322 5.19 27.73 -6.30
C GLU A 322 4.44 28.76 -5.43
N GLY A 323 5.06 29.90 -5.16
CA GLY A 323 4.51 30.95 -4.31
C GLY A 323 4.70 30.74 -2.79
N TYR A 324 5.32 29.65 -2.35
CA TYR A 324 5.58 29.37 -0.94
C TYR A 324 7.07 29.45 -0.58
N GLY A 325 7.36 29.84 0.65
CA GLY A 325 8.72 29.88 1.20
C GLY A 325 9.09 28.62 2.00
N PRO A 326 10.40 28.37 2.28
CA PRO A 326 10.88 27.22 3.05
C PRO A 326 10.20 27.03 4.42
N ALA A 327 9.88 28.13 5.11
CA ALA A 327 9.19 28.05 6.40
C ALA A 327 7.75 27.54 6.27
N ALA A 328 7.01 27.98 5.24
CA ALA A 328 5.64 27.51 5.02
C ALA A 328 5.61 26.02 4.67
N ALA A 329 6.53 25.59 3.81
CA ALA A 329 6.70 24.18 3.47
C ALA A 329 7.09 23.34 4.70
N GLY A 330 8.07 23.80 5.49
CA GLY A 330 8.49 23.12 6.71
C GLY A 330 7.39 22.99 7.77
N VAL A 331 6.58 24.03 7.96
CA VAL A 331 5.43 23.99 8.89
C VAL A 331 4.35 23.01 8.40
N ALA A 332 4.10 22.96 7.09
CA ALA A 332 3.19 21.98 6.51
C ALA A 332 3.65 20.53 6.75
N GLU A 333 4.92 20.24 6.47
CA GLU A 333 5.55 18.93 6.72
C GLU A 333 5.49 18.55 8.20
N PHE A 334 5.89 19.48 9.08
CA PHE A 334 5.82 19.30 10.52
C PHE A 334 4.41 18.94 11.01
N PHE A 335 3.40 19.71 10.58
CA PHE A 335 2.04 19.55 11.08
C PHE A 335 1.43 18.22 10.65
N PHE A 336 1.54 17.84 9.38
CA PHE A 336 0.94 16.59 8.92
C PHE A 336 1.77 15.36 9.27
N ALA A 337 3.09 15.49 9.48
CA ALA A 337 3.90 14.44 10.10
C ALA A 337 3.50 14.23 11.58
N PHE A 338 3.21 15.30 12.31
CA PHE A 338 2.60 15.25 13.64
C PHE A 338 1.25 14.52 13.61
N VAL A 339 0.34 14.89 12.71
CA VAL A 339 -0.99 14.25 12.60
C VAL A 339 -0.84 12.76 12.33
N LEU A 340 -0.01 12.38 11.35
CA LEU A 340 0.26 10.98 11.02
C LEU A 340 0.78 10.20 12.24
N ALA A 341 1.85 10.69 12.87
CA ALA A 341 2.47 10.01 13.99
C ALA A 341 1.52 9.92 15.20
N TYR A 342 0.74 10.98 15.46
CA TYR A 342 -0.23 11.01 16.54
C TYR A 342 -1.38 10.01 16.29
N VAL A 343 -1.84 9.87 15.04
CA VAL A 343 -2.85 8.88 14.66
C VAL A 343 -2.30 7.45 14.78
N VAL A 344 -1.04 7.20 14.40
CA VAL A 344 -0.41 5.90 14.64
C VAL A 344 -0.41 5.57 16.13
N LEU A 345 0.01 6.51 16.98
CA LEU A 345 0.01 6.31 18.42
C LEU A 345 -1.42 6.04 18.94
N SER A 346 -2.38 6.88 18.56
CA SER A 346 -3.76 6.85 19.06
C SER A 346 -4.62 5.70 18.51
N CYS A 347 -4.27 5.14 17.35
CA CYS A 347 -5.09 4.11 16.69
C CYS A 347 -4.41 2.74 16.65
N ALA A 348 -3.09 2.66 16.46
CA ALA A 348 -2.41 1.37 16.31
C ALA A 348 -1.72 0.87 17.57
N THR A 349 -1.44 1.76 18.53
CA THR A 349 -0.59 1.40 19.69
C THR A 349 -1.29 1.48 21.04
N VAL A 350 -2.54 1.93 21.08
CA VAL A 350 -3.37 1.94 22.29
C VAL A 350 -3.78 0.52 22.67
N SER A 351 -4.02 0.32 23.95
CA SER A 351 -4.45 -0.98 24.46
C SER A 351 -5.92 -1.23 24.13
N VAL A 352 -6.27 -2.45 23.73
CA VAL A 352 -7.67 -2.82 23.49
C VAL A 352 -8.41 -2.80 24.84
N PRO A 353 -9.59 -2.16 24.94
CA PRO A 353 -10.37 -2.18 26.17
C PRO A 353 -10.70 -3.61 26.60
N GLY A 354 -10.52 -3.94 27.88
CA GLY A 354 -10.72 -5.31 28.39
C GLY A 354 -12.14 -5.88 28.23
N ALA A 355 -13.14 -5.02 28.01
CA ALA A 355 -14.52 -5.41 27.75
C ALA A 355 -14.84 -5.63 26.25
N SER A 356 -13.87 -5.44 25.35
CA SER A 356 -14.09 -5.61 23.91
C SER A 356 -14.38 -7.08 23.57
N PRO A 357 -15.41 -7.37 22.74
CA PRO A 357 -15.70 -8.73 22.29
C PRO A 357 -14.67 -9.24 21.27
N THR A 358 -13.79 -8.37 20.77
CA THR A 358 -12.74 -8.65 19.81
C THR A 358 -11.41 -8.07 20.29
N LYS A 359 -10.30 -8.73 20.01
CA LYS A 359 -8.94 -8.22 20.23
C LYS A 359 -8.44 -7.40 19.04
N GLN A 360 -9.19 -7.38 17.94
CA GLN A 360 -8.82 -6.67 16.72
C GLN A 360 -9.21 -5.20 16.79
N ASN A 361 -8.35 -4.33 16.26
CA ASN A 361 -8.73 -2.98 15.87
C ASN A 361 -9.02 -2.97 14.37
N PHE A 362 -10.20 -2.55 13.94
CA PHE A 362 -10.56 -2.59 12.53
C PHE A 362 -10.20 -1.33 11.74
N TYR A 363 -10.08 -0.16 12.38
CA TYR A 363 -9.95 1.12 11.68
C TYR A 363 -8.54 1.70 11.67
N PHE A 364 -7.58 1.13 12.42
CA PHE A 364 -6.25 1.72 12.61
C PHE A 364 -5.53 2.09 11.31
N ALA A 365 -5.39 1.14 10.36
CA ALA A 365 -4.67 1.41 9.13
C ALA A 365 -5.43 2.35 8.18
N LEU A 366 -6.77 2.33 8.21
CA LEU A 366 -7.59 3.29 7.48
C LEU A 366 -7.37 4.70 8.04
N ALA A 367 -7.35 4.88 9.35
CA ALA A 367 -7.08 6.17 9.98
C ALA A 367 -5.67 6.67 9.62
N ILE A 368 -4.65 5.81 9.72
CA ILE A 368 -3.26 6.12 9.37
C ILE A 368 -3.12 6.56 7.91
N GLY A 369 -3.66 5.78 6.96
CA GLY A 369 -3.60 6.16 5.55
C GLY A 369 -4.45 7.38 5.21
N SER A 370 -5.56 7.59 5.93
CA SER A 370 -6.38 8.80 5.79
C SER A 370 -5.61 10.06 6.22
N SER A 371 -4.71 9.98 7.20
CA SER A 371 -3.83 11.10 7.59
C SER A 371 -2.89 11.49 6.45
N ILE A 372 -2.31 10.52 5.73
CA ILE A 372 -1.50 10.79 4.53
C ILE A 372 -2.34 11.42 3.43
N ALA A 373 -3.53 10.87 3.14
CA ALA A 373 -4.40 11.43 2.13
C ALA A 373 -4.80 12.87 2.46
N ALA A 374 -5.20 13.13 3.71
CA ALA A 374 -5.54 14.46 4.19
C ALA A 374 -4.38 15.45 4.08
N GLY A 375 -3.17 15.05 4.50
CA GLY A 375 -1.98 15.87 4.38
C GLY A 375 -1.60 16.17 2.94
N GLY A 376 -1.52 15.15 2.08
CA GLY A 376 -1.20 15.33 0.67
C GLY A 376 -2.20 16.25 -0.06
N PHE A 377 -3.50 16.14 0.24
CA PHE A 377 -4.50 17.06 -0.35
C PHE A 377 -4.43 18.48 0.24
N ALA A 378 -4.16 18.61 1.54
CA ALA A 378 -4.16 19.91 2.21
C ALA A 378 -2.90 20.73 1.90
N VAL A 379 -1.72 20.07 1.85
CA VAL A 379 -0.43 20.75 1.77
C VAL A 379 0.47 20.31 0.61
N GLY A 380 0.00 19.40 -0.25
CA GLY A 380 0.78 18.95 -1.41
C GLY A 380 1.25 20.10 -2.31
N ALA A 381 0.42 21.13 -2.51
CA ALA A 381 0.81 22.32 -3.27
C ALA A 381 1.79 23.26 -2.54
N ILE A 382 1.97 23.09 -1.22
CA ILE A 382 2.83 23.92 -0.37
C ILE A 382 4.22 23.30 -0.22
N SER A 383 4.29 21.99 0.07
CA SER A 383 5.55 21.30 0.40
C SER A 383 5.81 20.03 -0.41
N GLY A 384 4.84 19.53 -1.19
CA GLY A 384 4.86 18.18 -1.75
C GLY A 384 4.12 17.16 -0.88
N GLY A 385 4.08 17.39 0.44
CA GLY A 385 3.36 16.53 1.39
C GLY A 385 4.07 15.19 1.59
N GLU A 386 5.38 15.23 1.84
CA GLU A 386 6.24 14.05 1.97
C GLU A 386 5.97 13.28 3.26
N LEU A 387 5.92 14.02 4.38
CA LEU A 387 5.54 13.59 5.72
C LEU A 387 6.35 12.38 6.23
N ASN A 388 7.50 12.09 5.61
CA ASN A 388 8.23 10.85 5.75
C ASN A 388 9.68 10.99 5.20
N PRO A 389 10.70 10.85 6.06
CA PRO A 389 12.10 10.95 5.64
C PRO A 389 12.50 9.94 4.56
N ALA A 390 11.84 8.77 4.50
CA ALA A 390 12.09 7.77 3.47
C ALA A 390 11.48 8.15 2.10
N VAL A 391 10.38 8.91 2.07
CA VAL A 391 9.83 9.46 0.82
C VAL A 391 10.74 10.59 0.33
N SER A 392 11.14 11.50 1.23
CA SER A 392 12.14 12.54 0.96
C SER A 392 13.43 11.97 0.36
N LEU A 393 13.96 10.87 0.93
CA LEU A 393 15.14 10.18 0.39
C LEU A 393 14.85 9.50 -0.97
N GLY A 394 13.66 8.92 -1.16
CA GLY A 394 13.22 8.40 -2.45
C GLY A 394 13.30 9.45 -3.55
N ILE A 395 12.79 10.65 -3.28
CA ILE A 395 12.86 11.79 -4.21
C ILE A 395 14.28 12.23 -4.48
N ALA A 396 15.11 12.36 -3.44
CA ALA A 396 16.51 12.72 -3.61
C ALA A 396 17.28 11.69 -4.47
N THR A 397 17.06 10.39 -4.24
CA THR A 397 17.70 9.32 -5.02
C THR A 397 17.18 9.23 -6.45
N ALA A 398 15.90 9.50 -6.69
CA ALA A 398 15.33 9.50 -8.04
C ALA A 398 15.92 10.62 -8.91
N ASN A 399 16.18 11.79 -8.32
CA ASN A 399 16.80 12.92 -9.01
C ASN A 399 18.27 12.68 -9.38
N LEU A 400 18.96 11.66 -8.85
CA LEU A 400 20.33 11.30 -9.27
C LEU A 400 20.41 10.89 -10.75
N LYS A 401 19.30 10.39 -11.32
CA LYS A 401 19.22 10.01 -12.74
C LYS A 401 18.70 11.13 -13.65
N HIS A 402 18.33 12.29 -13.10
CA HIS A 402 17.71 13.37 -13.86
C HIS A 402 18.77 14.29 -14.48
N HIS A 403 18.61 14.61 -15.77
CA HIS A 403 19.52 15.45 -16.57
C HIS A 403 18.95 16.85 -16.83
N GLY A 404 18.18 17.38 -15.87
CA GLY A 404 17.50 18.67 -15.99
C GLY A 404 18.44 19.86 -15.81
N SER A 405 18.02 21.04 -16.29
CA SER A 405 18.79 22.30 -16.24
C SER A 405 18.85 22.93 -14.85
N THR A 406 18.01 22.48 -13.92
CA THR A 406 18.01 22.88 -12.52
C THR A 406 18.81 21.87 -11.70
N PRO A 407 19.73 22.33 -10.82
CA PRO A 407 20.45 21.40 -9.95
C PRO A 407 19.44 20.56 -9.15
N PRO A 408 19.70 19.26 -8.96
CA PRO A 408 18.78 18.39 -8.24
C PRO A 408 18.49 19.00 -6.86
N PRO A 409 17.27 18.84 -6.29
CA PRO A 409 17.07 19.22 -4.90
C PRO A 409 18.15 18.55 -4.07
N HIS A 410 18.95 19.38 -3.42
CA HIS A 410 20.19 18.94 -2.80
C HIS A 410 19.86 17.93 -1.70
N PHE A 411 20.79 17.02 -1.42
CA PHE A 411 20.76 16.19 -0.20
C PHE A 411 20.41 17.02 1.05
N LEU A 412 20.79 18.31 1.06
CA LEU A 412 20.38 19.29 2.05
C LEU A 412 18.85 19.49 2.16
N SER A 413 18.10 19.59 1.05
CA SER A 413 16.63 19.66 1.08
C SER A 413 16.02 18.44 1.76
N CYS A 414 16.50 17.24 1.40
CA CYS A 414 16.09 16.00 2.04
C CYS A 414 16.32 16.03 3.54
N VAL A 415 17.50 16.48 3.99
CA VAL A 415 17.80 16.62 5.42
C VAL A 415 16.87 17.66 6.07
N THR A 416 16.67 18.82 5.46
CA THR A 416 15.82 19.88 6.04
C THR A 416 14.37 19.46 6.20
N PHE A 417 13.78 18.80 5.20
CA PHE A 417 12.43 18.25 5.29
C PHE A 417 12.35 17.16 6.36
N SER A 418 13.31 16.24 6.36
CA SER A 418 13.39 15.18 7.38
C SER A 418 13.43 15.75 8.80
N MET A 419 14.12 16.86 9.04
CA MET A 419 14.15 17.49 10.36
C MET A 419 12.78 18.03 10.80
N TRP A 420 12.02 18.64 9.89
CA TRP A 420 10.66 19.11 10.18
C TRP A 420 9.71 17.94 10.44
N GLU A 421 9.77 16.90 9.64
CA GLU A 421 8.96 15.70 9.79
C GLU A 421 9.24 15.01 11.14
N LEU A 422 10.52 14.76 11.47
CA LEU A 422 10.95 14.15 12.73
C LEU A 422 10.51 14.99 13.94
N ALA A 423 10.60 16.33 13.84
CA ALA A 423 10.10 17.23 14.89
C ALA A 423 8.58 17.09 15.10
N GLY A 424 7.80 16.90 14.02
CA GLY A 424 6.38 16.60 14.10
C GLY A 424 6.10 15.28 14.85
N GLY A 425 6.86 14.24 14.55
CA GLY A 425 6.78 12.95 15.25
C GLY A 425 7.14 13.03 16.74
N LEU A 426 8.14 13.83 17.10
CA LEU A 426 8.49 14.11 18.50
C LEU A 426 7.34 14.80 19.23
N LEU A 427 6.75 15.83 18.63
CA LEU A 427 5.60 16.51 19.21
C LEU A 427 4.41 15.56 19.37
N ALA A 428 4.20 14.64 18.41
CA ALA A 428 3.13 13.65 18.48
C ALA A 428 3.27 12.74 19.71
N SER A 429 4.49 12.32 20.04
CA SER A 429 4.77 11.52 21.24
C SER A 429 4.45 12.27 22.54
N VAL A 430 4.74 13.58 22.59
CA VAL A 430 4.42 14.44 23.72
C VAL A 430 2.91 14.65 23.83
N ALA A 431 2.26 14.98 22.72
CA ALA A 431 0.81 15.19 22.68
C ALA A 431 0.06 13.92 23.08
N PHE A 432 0.47 12.76 22.57
CA PHE A 432 -0.13 11.47 22.93
C PHE A 432 -0.04 11.21 24.43
N ARG A 433 1.11 11.48 25.06
CA ARG A 433 1.27 11.33 26.51
C ARG A 433 0.32 12.22 27.31
N LEU A 434 0.01 13.42 26.81
CA LEU A 434 -0.93 14.35 27.43
C LEU A 434 -2.39 13.92 27.23
N THR A 435 -2.74 13.39 26.07
CA THR A 435 -4.12 13.03 25.72
C THR A 435 -4.51 11.62 26.12
N HIS A 436 -3.54 10.72 26.30
CA HIS A 436 -3.76 9.32 26.69
C HIS A 436 -2.97 8.95 27.97
N PRO A 437 -3.14 9.67 29.10
CA PRO A 437 -2.38 9.40 30.31
C PRO A 437 -2.65 7.99 30.89
N ASP A 438 -3.81 7.40 30.58
CA ASP A 438 -4.18 6.05 31.03
C ASP A 438 -3.29 4.96 30.41
N GLU A 439 -2.75 5.19 29.21
CA GLU A 439 -1.81 4.27 28.54
C GLU A 439 -0.44 4.19 29.25
N TYR A 440 -0.21 5.02 30.27
CA TYR A 440 1.01 5.06 31.07
C TYR A 440 0.81 4.57 32.51
N LYS A 441 -0.44 4.29 32.91
CA LYS A 441 -0.74 3.75 34.23
C LYS A 441 -0.43 2.25 34.22
N LYS A 442 0.41 1.79 35.17
CA LYS A 442 0.59 0.34 35.38
C LYS A 442 -0.76 -0.24 35.83
N ALA A 443 -1.18 -1.36 35.23
CA ALA A 443 -2.35 -2.08 35.69
C ALA A 443 -2.21 -2.36 37.20
N ALA A 444 -3.18 -1.92 37.99
CA ALA A 444 -3.23 -2.28 39.40
C ALA A 444 -3.31 -3.81 39.49
N LEU A 445 -2.41 -4.42 40.28
CA LEU A 445 -2.46 -5.86 40.55
C LEU A 445 -3.89 -6.22 40.98
N PRO A 446 -4.51 -7.28 40.43
CA PRO A 446 -5.80 -7.73 40.89
C PRO A 446 -5.70 -8.02 42.39
N LEU A 447 -6.57 -7.37 43.19
CA LEU A 447 -6.65 -7.63 44.62
C LEU A 447 -6.90 -9.13 44.81
N PRO A 448 -6.15 -9.82 45.68
CA PRO A 448 -6.42 -11.22 45.97
C PRO A 448 -7.87 -11.34 46.44
N HIS A 449 -8.64 -12.22 45.79
CA HIS A 449 -9.99 -12.56 46.20
C HIS A 449 -9.95 -12.93 47.70
N LYS A 450 -10.69 -12.16 48.51
CA LYS A 450 -10.93 -12.44 49.93
C LYS A 450 -12.00 -13.49 50.10
#